data_AF-A0A3D9C4I5-F1
#
_entry.id   AF-A0A3D9C4I5-F1
#
_cell.length_a   1.000
_cell.length_b   1.000
_cell.length_c   1.000
_cell.angle_alpha   90.00
_cell.angle_beta   90.00
_cell.angle_gamma   90.00
#
_symmetry.space_group_name_H-M   'P 1'
#
loop_
_entity.id
_entity.type
_entity.pdbx_description
1 polymer ?
#
loop_
_entity_poly.entity_id
_entity_poly.type
_entity_poly.pdbx_seq_one_letter_code
_entity_poly.pdbx_strand_id
1 'polypeptide(L)'
;MSQYITDTTQLKCDKGASQTSLTVTSQSFMKIEGKLEATEEDKQPNSNIKPFGVCSVLRSSCTPSPVKWDNTSDFEIEGKKELLDNSTCQCSVGGKISVVKSAQNFVEE
;
A
#
# COMPACT_ATOMS: atom_id res chain seq x y z
N MET A 1 -3.74 -1.67 -18.05
CA MET A 1 -4.70 -2.09 -17.00
C MET A 1 -3.97 -2.03 -15.67
N SER A 2 -4.67 -1.67 -14.59
CA SER A 2 -4.08 -1.73 -13.24
C SER A 2 -3.99 -3.16 -12.76
N GLN A 3 -2.99 -3.45 -11.94
CA GLN A 3 -2.72 -4.79 -11.40
C GLN A 3 -3.03 -4.80 -9.91
N TYR A 4 -3.58 -5.91 -9.41
CA TYR A 4 -3.79 -6.12 -7.98
C TYR A 4 -2.45 -6.18 -7.24
N ILE A 5 -2.42 -5.62 -6.04
CA ILE A 5 -1.22 -5.67 -5.19
C ILE A 5 -1.37 -6.74 -4.13
N THR A 6 -0.24 -7.37 -3.79
CA THR A 6 -0.18 -8.46 -2.82
C THR A 6 0.65 -8.10 -1.61
N ASP A 7 0.65 -8.97 -0.61
CA ASP A 7 1.58 -8.94 0.51
C ASP A 7 3.01 -8.72 0.03
N THR A 8 3.81 -8.01 0.81
CA THR A 8 5.20 -7.59 0.49
C THR A 8 5.36 -6.53 -0.61
N THR A 9 4.28 -6.04 -1.22
CA THR A 9 4.32 -4.95 -2.21
C THR A 9 5.01 -3.72 -1.62
N GLN A 10 5.95 -3.14 -2.36
CA GLN A 10 6.68 -1.94 -1.91
C GLN A 10 5.80 -0.69 -2.01
N LEU A 11 5.77 0.07 -0.93
CA LEU A 11 5.10 1.35 -0.79
C LEU A 11 6.12 2.46 -0.56
N LYS A 12 5.77 3.67 -0.97
CA LYS A 12 6.49 4.90 -0.65
C LYS A 12 5.54 6.00 -0.19
N CYS A 13 5.99 6.83 0.75
CA CYS A 13 5.35 8.10 1.07
C CYS A 13 6.17 9.24 0.46
N ASP A 14 5.52 10.20 -0.19
CA ASP A 14 6.20 11.36 -0.80
C ASP A 14 6.85 12.32 0.22
N LYS A 15 6.54 12.16 1.51
CA LYS A 15 7.18 12.88 2.63
C LYS A 15 8.13 12.03 3.45
N GLY A 16 8.25 10.74 3.16
CA GLY A 16 9.15 9.80 3.83
C GLY A 16 10.49 9.67 3.12
N ALA A 17 11.54 9.30 3.86
CA ALA A 17 12.89 9.09 3.33
C ALA A 17 13.16 7.65 2.86
N SER A 18 12.27 6.71 3.13
CA SER A 18 12.46 5.28 2.82
C SER A 18 11.18 4.62 2.32
N GLN A 19 11.32 3.49 1.64
CA GLN A 19 10.20 2.63 1.24
C GLN A 19 9.86 1.63 2.35
N THR A 20 8.68 1.02 2.26
CA THR A 20 8.30 -0.07 3.16
C THR A 20 7.44 -1.10 2.46
N SER A 21 7.44 -2.34 2.95
CA SER A 21 6.57 -3.39 2.44
C SER A 21 5.17 -3.30 3.07
N LEU A 22 4.13 -3.43 2.25
CA LEU A 22 2.77 -3.69 2.72
C LEU A 22 2.72 -5.08 3.38
N THR A 23 2.05 -5.18 4.52
CA THR A 23 1.67 -6.45 5.12
C THR A 23 0.15 -6.62 5.01
N VAL A 24 -0.30 -7.72 4.41
CA VAL A 24 -1.73 -8.01 4.25
C VAL A 24 -2.23 -8.82 5.45
N THR A 25 -3.20 -8.26 6.17
CA THR A 25 -3.83 -8.89 7.35
C THR A 25 -5.35 -8.86 7.28
N SER A 26 -5.93 -8.25 6.26
CA SER A 26 -7.38 -8.08 6.10
C SER A 26 -8.14 -9.36 5.76
N GLN A 27 -7.44 -10.40 5.29
CA GLN A 27 -7.98 -11.69 4.88
C GLN A 27 -6.89 -12.78 4.91
N SER A 28 -7.26 -14.06 4.76
CA SER A 28 -6.31 -15.20 4.89
C SER A 28 -6.35 -16.25 3.78
N PHE A 29 -7.12 -16.05 2.70
CA PHE A 29 -7.37 -17.08 1.67
C PHE A 29 -7.15 -16.64 0.22
N MET A 30 -7.47 -15.39 -0.16
CA MET A 30 -7.29 -14.92 -1.54
C MET A 30 -5.81 -14.66 -1.80
N LYS A 31 -5.28 -15.32 -2.85
CA LYS A 31 -3.86 -15.26 -3.17
C LYS A 31 -3.63 -15.09 -4.67
N ILE A 32 -2.65 -14.26 -4.99
CA ILE A 32 -2.07 -14.14 -6.33
C ILE A 32 -0.61 -14.57 -6.20
N GLU A 33 -0.20 -15.56 -7.00
CA GLU A 33 1.16 -16.13 -6.96
C GLU A 33 1.61 -16.56 -5.55
N GLY A 34 0.69 -17.08 -4.76
CA GLY A 34 0.95 -17.56 -3.39
C GLY A 34 1.00 -16.48 -2.31
N LYS A 35 0.88 -15.19 -2.66
CA LYS A 35 0.84 -14.06 -1.72
C LYS A 35 -0.58 -13.56 -1.52
N LEU A 36 -0.93 -13.15 -0.30
CA LEU A 36 -2.27 -12.64 0.00
C LEU A 36 -2.53 -11.36 -0.79
N GLU A 37 -3.70 -11.27 -1.42
CA GLU A 37 -4.17 -10.06 -2.09
C GLU A 37 -4.63 -9.01 -1.08
N ALA A 38 -4.24 -7.76 -1.30
CA ALA A 38 -4.49 -6.67 -0.37
C ALA A 38 -5.86 -6.02 -0.57
N THR A 39 -6.45 -5.52 0.52
CA THR A 39 -7.72 -4.79 0.50
C THR A 39 -7.59 -3.42 1.16
N GLU A 40 -8.60 -2.56 1.01
CA GLU A 40 -8.64 -1.23 1.62
C GLU A 40 -8.59 -1.21 3.16
N GLU A 41 -8.72 -2.37 3.81
CA GLU A 41 -8.54 -2.51 5.26
C GLU A 41 -7.08 -2.74 5.67
N ASP A 42 -6.16 -2.99 4.73
CA ASP A 42 -4.72 -3.08 4.99
C ASP A 42 -4.08 -1.68 5.12
N LYS A 43 -4.54 -0.91 6.12
CA LYS A 43 -4.14 0.47 6.40
C LYS A 43 -3.70 0.73 7.83
N GLN A 44 -3.63 -0.31 8.68
CA GLN A 44 -3.28 -0.12 10.09
C GLN A 44 -1.80 0.32 10.25
N PRO A 45 -1.53 1.42 10.97
CA PRO A 45 -0.18 1.85 11.30
C PRO A 45 0.62 0.76 12.01
N ASN A 46 1.88 0.58 11.62
CA ASN A 46 2.83 -0.38 12.19
C ASN A 46 2.47 -1.86 12.05
N SER A 47 1.26 -2.19 11.57
CA SER A 47 0.85 -3.55 11.20
C SER A 47 0.93 -3.73 9.69
N ASN A 48 0.08 -3.01 8.93
CA ASN A 48 0.09 -3.09 7.47
C ASN A 48 1.12 -2.16 6.84
N ILE A 49 1.28 -0.97 7.43
CA ILE A 49 2.15 0.10 6.90
C ILE A 49 3.14 0.52 8.00
N LYS A 50 4.41 0.17 7.82
CA LYS A 50 5.50 0.56 8.73
C LYS A 50 6.02 1.98 8.41
N PRO A 51 6.81 2.59 9.30
CA PRO A 51 7.42 3.90 9.08
C PRO A 51 8.24 4.00 7.78
N PHE A 52 8.09 5.12 7.08
CA PHE A 52 8.84 5.46 5.85
C PHE A 52 10.17 6.18 6.14
N GLY A 53 10.89 5.78 7.20
CA GLY A 53 12.11 6.48 7.65
C GLY A 53 11.82 7.86 8.25
N VAL A 54 12.65 8.87 7.95
CA VAL A 54 12.43 10.25 8.40
C VAL A 54 11.27 10.88 7.62
N CYS A 55 10.32 11.49 8.34
CA CYS A 55 9.22 12.25 7.76
C CYS A 55 9.58 13.74 7.70
N SER A 56 9.54 14.32 6.50
CA SER A 56 9.82 15.75 6.27
C SER A 56 8.80 16.69 6.92
N VAL A 57 7.55 16.24 7.12
CA VAL A 57 6.52 17.04 7.78
C VAL A 57 6.74 17.08 9.30
N LEU A 58 6.99 15.91 9.92
CA LEU A 58 7.28 15.83 11.36
C LEU A 58 8.68 16.29 11.73
N ARG A 59 9.61 16.31 10.76
CA ARG A 59 11.05 16.52 10.95
C ARG A 59 11.67 15.53 11.95
N SER A 60 11.13 14.32 11.99
CA SER A 60 11.51 13.22 12.87
C SER A 60 11.14 11.87 12.26
N SER A 61 11.35 10.77 12.97
CA SER A 61 10.93 9.44 12.54
C SER A 61 9.44 9.41 12.19
N CYS A 62 9.10 8.82 11.04
CA CYS A 62 7.72 8.70 10.58
C CYS A 62 6.88 7.90 11.58
N THR A 63 5.79 8.50 12.05
CA THR A 63 4.69 7.77 12.69
C THR A 63 3.56 7.72 11.66
N PRO A 64 3.38 6.61 10.93
CA PRO A 64 2.38 6.55 9.86
C PRO A 64 0.97 6.72 10.45
N SER A 65 0.13 7.49 9.78
CA SER A 65 -1.29 7.61 10.11
C SER A 65 -2.13 7.58 8.82
N PRO A 66 -2.20 6.42 8.15
CA PRO A 66 -2.98 6.25 6.92
C PRO A 66 -4.47 6.43 7.22
N VAL A 67 -5.20 7.10 6.31
CA VAL A 67 -6.61 7.46 6.51
C VAL A 67 -7.53 6.53 5.72
N LYS A 68 -7.40 6.56 4.38
CA LYS A 68 -8.23 5.81 3.46
C LYS A 68 -7.46 5.55 2.17
N TRP A 69 -7.65 4.37 1.61
CA TRP A 69 -7.21 4.03 0.26
C TRP A 69 -8.18 4.60 -0.78
N ASP A 70 -7.62 5.27 -1.78
CA ASP A 70 -8.31 5.79 -2.96
C ASP A 70 -7.86 4.99 -4.20
N ASN A 71 -8.67 5.05 -5.27
CA ASN A 71 -8.47 4.27 -6.51
C ASN A 71 -8.39 2.75 -6.25
N THR A 72 -9.33 2.24 -5.46
CA THR A 72 -9.52 0.81 -5.22
C THR A 72 -10.24 0.15 -6.39
N SER A 73 -10.26 -1.18 -6.43
CA SER A 73 -11.07 -1.98 -7.35
C SER A 73 -12.57 -1.76 -7.15
N ASP A 74 -13.36 -2.09 -8.17
CA ASP A 74 -14.82 -2.28 -8.07
C ASP A 74 -15.18 -3.68 -7.55
N PHE A 75 -14.20 -4.59 -7.52
CA PHE A 75 -14.32 -5.93 -6.94
C PHE A 75 -13.88 -5.95 -5.47
N GLU A 76 -14.37 -6.95 -4.74
CA GLU A 76 -14.28 -7.02 -3.29
C GLU A 76 -13.95 -8.44 -2.81
N ILE A 77 -13.14 -8.51 -1.76
CA ILE A 77 -12.87 -9.72 -0.99
C ILE A 77 -13.59 -9.58 0.36
N GLU A 78 -14.62 -10.39 0.60
CA GLU A 78 -15.45 -10.31 1.82
C GLU A 78 -16.03 -8.91 2.08
N GLY A 79 -16.44 -8.20 1.02
CA GLY A 79 -17.01 -6.85 1.12
C GLY A 79 -15.96 -5.74 1.32
N LYS A 80 -14.67 -6.03 1.16
CA LYS A 80 -13.56 -5.08 1.26
C LYS A 80 -12.97 -4.87 -0.13
N LYS A 81 -12.86 -3.63 -0.59
CA LYS A 81 -12.37 -3.36 -1.94
C LYS A 81 -10.89 -3.75 -2.09
N GLU A 82 -10.56 -4.40 -3.20
CA GLU A 82 -9.19 -4.79 -3.50
C GLU A 82 -8.31 -3.58 -3.83
N LEU A 83 -7.02 -3.67 -3.50
CA LEU A 83 -6.05 -2.63 -3.84
C LEU A 83 -5.33 -2.92 -5.16
N LEU A 84 -5.06 -1.84 -5.88
CA LEU A 84 -4.44 -1.82 -7.20
C LEU A 84 -3.10 -1.08 -7.16
N ASP A 85 -2.29 -1.26 -8.20
CA ASP A 85 -0.99 -0.62 -8.37
C ASP A 85 -1.05 0.91 -8.54
N ASN A 86 -2.26 1.45 -8.75
CA ASN A 86 -2.56 2.89 -8.78
C ASN A 86 -3.28 3.37 -7.52
N SER A 87 -3.57 2.49 -6.56
CA SER A 87 -4.17 2.87 -5.29
C SER A 87 -3.22 3.74 -4.48
N THR A 88 -3.79 4.74 -3.81
CA THR A 88 -3.03 5.67 -2.97
C THR A 88 -3.70 5.84 -1.63
N CYS A 89 -2.93 6.10 -0.58
CA CYS A 89 -3.48 6.35 0.76
C CYS A 89 -2.97 7.68 1.31
N GLN A 90 -3.87 8.53 1.79
CA GLN A 90 -3.50 9.78 2.43
C GLN A 90 -3.00 9.51 3.85
N CYS A 91 -1.92 10.19 4.26
CA CYS A 91 -1.46 10.20 5.64
C CYS A 91 -2.00 11.45 6.35
N SER A 92 -2.64 11.31 7.51
CA SER A 92 -3.21 12.44 8.26
C SER A 92 -2.15 13.43 8.76
N VAL A 93 -0.91 12.96 8.95
CA VAL A 93 0.28 13.77 9.24
C VAL A 93 0.64 14.69 8.07
N GLY A 94 0.25 14.33 6.86
CA GLY A 94 0.65 14.95 5.60
C GLY A 94 1.49 13.99 4.75
N GLY A 95 1.21 14.00 3.45
CA GLY A 95 1.85 13.14 2.45
C GLY A 95 0.93 12.06 1.89
N LYS A 96 1.34 11.51 0.76
CA LYS A 96 0.62 10.49 0.00
C LYS A 96 1.45 9.21 -0.09
N ILE A 97 0.87 8.12 0.37
CA ILE A 97 1.38 6.76 0.23
C ILE A 97 0.95 6.23 -1.14
N SER A 98 1.88 5.61 -1.86
CA SER A 98 1.66 5.05 -3.20
C SER A 98 2.48 3.79 -3.40
N VAL A 99 2.01 2.93 -4.30
CA VAL A 99 2.74 1.73 -4.71
C VAL A 99 3.98 2.11 -5.51
N VAL A 100 5.09 1.44 -5.22
CA VAL A 100 6.32 1.53 -6.01
C VAL A 100 6.17 0.60 -7.20
N LYS A 101 5.92 1.16 -8.38
CA LYS A 101 5.92 0.39 -9.63
C LYS A 101 7.36 0.00 -9.95
N SER A 102 7.68 -1.29 -9.88
CA SER A 102 8.95 -1.80 -10.40
C SER A 102 8.96 -1.59 -11.91
N ALA A 103 10.02 -0.97 -12.45
CA ALA A 103 10.20 -0.73 -13.88
C ALA A 103 10.43 -2.01 -14.71
N GLN A 104 10.21 -3.21 -14.14
CA GLN A 104 10.71 -4.47 -14.67
C GLN A 104 9.69 -5.38 -15.38
N ASN A 105 8.45 -4.92 -15.64
CA ASN A 105 7.49 -5.71 -16.43
C ASN A 105 7.02 -4.99 -17.70
N PHE A 106 7.97 -4.50 -18.51
CA PHE A 106 7.75 -4.41 -19.96
C PHE A 106 8.36 -5.67 -20.58
N VAL A 107 7.57 -6.75 -20.63
CA VAL A 107 7.65 -7.63 -21.78
C VAL A 107 6.47 -7.20 -22.65
N GLU A 108 6.75 -6.32 -23.61
CA GLU A 108 5.86 -6.16 -24.75
C GLU A 108 5.95 -7.49 -25.52
N GLU A 109 4.80 -8.16 -25.71
CA GLU A 109 4.67 -9.25 -26.67
C GLU A 109 4.80 -8.74 -28.10
#